data_AF-A0A7Y3J4N8-F1
#
_entry.id   AF-A0A7Y3J4N8-F1
#
_cell.length_a   1.000
_cell.length_b   1.000
_cell.length_c   1.000
_cell.angle_alpha   90.00
_cell.angle_beta   90.00
_cell.angle_gamma   90.00
#
_symmetry.space_group_name_H-M   'P 1'
#
loop_
_entity.id
_entity.type
_entity.pdbx_description
1 polymer ?
#
loop_
_entity_poly.entity_id
_entity_poly.type
_entity_poly.pdbx_seq_one_letter_code
_entity_poly.pdbx_strand_id
1 'polypeptide(L)' 'MSIKASEISDLIKARIVKFEGATEARNVGTVVSVTDGIVRIHGLADVRYG' A
#
# COMPACT_ATOMS: atom_id res chain seq x y z
N MET A 1 11.99 -24.45 17.17
CA MET A 1 12.81 -23.23 17.02
C MET A 1 11.86 -22.05 17.17
N SER A 2 11.83 -21.43 18.35
CA SER A 2 10.95 -20.30 18.65
C SER A 2 11.62 -19.05 18.10
N ILE A 3 10.96 -18.33 17.20
CA ILE A 3 11.40 -17.00 16.77
C ILE A 3 11.53 -16.16 18.03
N LYS A 4 12.76 -15.74 18.34
CA LYS A 4 13.01 -14.97 19.56
C LYS A 4 12.42 -13.58 19.34
N ALA A 5 11.69 -13.06 20.32
CA ALA A 5 11.10 -11.72 20.26
C ALA A 5 12.13 -10.62 19.93
N SER A 6 13.42 -10.87 20.24
CA SER A 6 14.55 -10.00 19.86
C SER A 6 14.70 -9.84 18.35
N GLU A 7 14.61 -10.92 17.57
CA GLU A 7 14.80 -10.88 16.12
C GLU A 7 13.66 -10.11 15.42
N ILE A 8 12.43 -10.27 15.89
CA ILE A 8 11.28 -9.51 15.41
C ILE A 8 11.46 -8.02 15.71
N SER A 9 11.91 -7.70 16.93
CA SER A 9 12.14 -6.32 17.36
C SER A 9 13.21 -5.63 16.52
N ASP A 10 14.31 -6.32 16.21
CA ASP A 10 15.40 -5.78 15.41
C ASP A 10 14.99 -5.60 13.94
N LEU A 11 14.19 -6.51 13.39
CA LEU A 11 13.63 -6.38 12.05
C LEU A 11 12.70 -5.16 11.92
N ILE A 12 11.83 -4.94 12.91
CA ILE A 12 10.93 -3.78 12.93
C ILE A 12 11.73 -2.49 13.04
N LYS A 13 12.73 -2.41 13.95
CA LYS A 13 13.62 -1.25 14.06
C LYS A 13 14.34 -0.96 12.75
N ALA A 14 14.87 -1.98 12.08
CA ALA A 14 15.54 -1.82 10.80
C ALA A 14 14.61 -1.28 9.70
N ARG A 15 13.33 -1.67 9.69
CA ARG A 15 12.32 -1.12 8.76
C ARG A 15 11.98 0.33 9.05
N ILE A 16 11.88 0.70 10.34
CA ILE A 16 11.61 2.08 10.75
C ILE A 16 12.78 2.99 10.37
N VAL A 17 14.03 2.58 10.61
CA VAL A 17 15.22 3.36 10.23
C VAL A 17 15.31 3.57 8.72
N LYS A 18 14.88 2.60 7.93
CA LYS A 18 14.83 2.67 6.46
C LYS A 18 13.58 3.36 5.91
N PHE A 19 12.66 3.80 6.76
CA PHE A 19 11.44 4.44 6.31
C PHE A 19 11.73 5.91 5.97
N GLU A 20 11.75 6.22 4.69
CA GLU A 20 11.80 7.60 4.19
C GLU A 20 10.35 8.07 3.99
N GLY A 21 9.91 9.02 4.82
CA GLY A 21 8.56 9.61 4.79
C GLY A 21 8.35 10.56 3.60
N ALA A 22 8.72 10.15 2.40
CA ALA A 22 8.54 10.94 1.19
C ALA A 22 7.06 11.08 0.86
N THR A 23 6.63 12.30 0.54
CA THR A 23 5.27 12.55 0.05
C THR A 23 5.26 12.32 -1.45
N GLU A 24 4.51 11.32 -1.90
CA GLU A 24 4.32 11.02 -3.32
C GLU A 24 2.95 11.54 -3.78
N ALA A 25 2.93 12.30 -4.87
CA ALA A 25 1.69 12.61 -5.57
C ALA A 25 1.19 11.34 -6.26
N ARG A 26 -0.04 10.91 -5.94
CA ARG A 26 -0.67 9.74 -6.53
C ARG A 26 -1.98 10.11 -7.18
N ASN A 27 -2.27 9.48 -8.31
CA ASN A 27 -3.59 9.58 -8.93
C ASN A 27 -4.58 8.72 -8.16
N VAL A 28 -5.65 9.36 -7.71
CA VAL A 28 -6.70 8.74 -6.92
C VAL A 28 -8.03 8.81 -7.66
N GLY A 29 -8.89 7.85 -7.39
CA GLY A 29 -10.27 7.81 -7.88
C GLY A 29 -11.17 7.30 -6.77
N THR A 30 -12.48 7.44 -6.97
CA THR A 30 -13.50 6.99 -6.02
C THR A 30 -14.24 5.80 -6.61
N VAL A 31 -14.48 4.79 -5.79
CA VAL A 31 -15.30 3.64 -6.17
C VAL A 31 -16.76 4.08 -6.26
N VAL A 32 -17.37 3.85 -7.42
CA VAL A 32 -18.78 4.18 -7.68
C VAL A 32 -19.67 2.95 -7.52
N SER A 33 -19.18 1.77 -7.89
CA SER A 33 -19.95 0.53 -7.72
C SER A 33 -19.05 -0.69 -7.59
N VAL A 34 -19.56 -1.71 -6.90
CA VAL A 34 -18.97 -3.04 -6.80
C VAL A 34 -20.09 -4.06 -7.02
N THR A 35 -19.91 -4.98 -7.98
CA THR A 35 -20.89 -6.04 -8.27
C THR A 35 -20.18 -7.23 -8.87
N ASP A 36 -20.37 -8.43 -8.30
CA ASP A 36 -19.84 -9.70 -8.81
C ASP A 36 -18.34 -9.68 -9.17
N GLY A 37 -17.52 -9.01 -8.34
CA GLY A 37 -16.08 -8.87 -8.57
C GLY A 37 -15.69 -7.80 -9.60
N ILE A 38 -16.65 -7.11 -10.20
CA ILE A 38 -16.44 -5.95 -11.08
C ILE A 38 -16.56 -4.66 -10.26
N VAL A 39 -15.55 -3.80 -10.39
CA VAL A 39 -15.50 -2.49 -9.71
C VAL A 39 -15.54 -1.38 -10.75
N ARG A 40 -16.41 -0.39 -10.56
CA ARG A 40 -16.42 0.83 -11.35
C ARG A 40 -15.79 1.96 -10.54
N ILE A 41 -14.78 2.60 -11.11
CA ILE A 41 -14.03 3.69 -10.48
C ILE A 41 -14.24 4.96 -11.32
N HIS A 42 -14.53 6.08 -10.64
CA HIS A 42 -14.54 7.41 -11.24
C HIS A 42 -13.28 8.17 -10.83
N GLY A 43 -12.61 8.81 -11.79
CA GLY A 43 -11.30 9.44 -11.60
C GLY A 43 -10.18 8.60 -12.20
N LEU A 44 -9.03 8.51 -11.51
CA LEU A 44 -7.80 7.86 -12.01
C LEU A 44 -7.39 8.34 -13.41
N ALA A 45 -7.18 9.65 -13.57
CA ALA A 45 -6.96 10.29 -14.88
C ALA A 45 -5.80 9.67 -15.70
N ASP A 46 -4.69 9.32 -15.04
CA ASP A 46 -3.53 8.74 -15.73
C ASP A 46 -3.49 7.21 -15.68
N VAL A 47 -4.63 6.55 -15.49
CA VAL A 47 -4.69 5.07 -15.54
C VAL A 47 -4.36 4.57 -16.94
N ARG A 48 -3.67 3.42 -17.01
CA ARG A 48 -3.30 2.75 -18.25
C ARG A 48 -3.94 1.37 -18.30
N TYR A 49 -4.27 0.90 -19.50
CA TYR A 49 -4.72 -0.48 -19.71
C TYR A 49 -3.59 -1.46 -19.37
N GLY A 50 -3.91 -2.54 -18.67
CA GLY A 50 -2.98 -3.55 -18.19
C GLY A 50 -3.62 -4.92 -18.15
#